data_AF-A0A2J4PIY6-F1
#
_entry.id   AF-A0A2J4PIY6-F1
#
_cell.length_a   1.000
_cell.length_b   1.000
_cell.length_c   1.000
_cell.angle_alpha   90.00
_cell.angle_beta   90.00
_cell.angle_gamma   90.00
#
_symmetry.space_group_name_H-M   'P 1'
#
loop_
_entity.id
_entity.type
_entity.pdbx_description
1 polymer ?
#
loop_
_entity_poly.entity_id
_entity_poly.type
_entity_poly.pdbx_seq_one_letter_code
_entity_poly.pdbx_strand_id
1 'polypeptide(L)'
;IDGKPVTSRNSVRLGWRGERDTRGDTSWVPPELIERIEVIRGPAAARYGNGAAGGVVNIITRKSDGEWHGSWNTYMNAPEHKEEGSTKRTNFSLSGPLGGDFSFRLLGNLDKTQADAWDINDGHQSERTGAYANTMPAGREGVKNKNINGVVRWDFAPMQSLEFESGYSRQGNLYAGDTQNTNTNDLVKENYGKETNRLYRQTYSVTWNGGWDNGVTTSNWAQYEHTRNSRKGEGLAGGTEGIFNSDQFSDIDLADVMLHSEVNIPLDLVFNQNLTLGTEWNQQRMKDRASNTQTFMGGDIDGYDSTGRSPYSKAEIFSLFAEDNVELTDTTMLTPALRFDHHTIVGNNWSP
;
A
#
# COMPACT_ATOMS: atom_id res chain seq x y z
N ILE A 1 2.35 7.35 0.26
CA ILE A 1 2.70 7.99 -1.03
C ILE A 1 2.27 9.43 -0.90
N ASP A 2 3.21 10.37 -1.03
CA ASP A 2 2.98 11.80 -0.81
C ASP A 2 2.27 12.09 0.54
N GLY A 3 2.75 11.44 1.60
CA GLY A 3 2.18 11.56 2.96
C GLY A 3 0.90 10.75 3.20
N LYS A 4 0.23 10.26 2.16
CA LYS A 4 -1.04 9.52 2.27
C LYS A 4 -0.79 8.01 2.45
N PRO A 5 -1.51 7.30 3.33
CA PRO A 5 -1.29 5.88 3.60
C PRO A 5 -1.64 4.99 2.40
N VAL A 6 -1.04 3.80 2.36
CA VAL A 6 -1.36 2.73 1.41
C VAL A 6 -1.75 1.49 2.20
N THR A 7 -2.95 0.96 1.96
CA THR A 7 -3.49 -0.17 2.73
C THR A 7 -3.81 -1.39 1.88
N SER A 8 -3.43 -1.36 0.60
CA SER A 8 -3.82 -2.35 -0.41
C SER A 8 -3.52 -3.81 -0.02
N ARG A 9 -2.36 -4.09 0.61
CA ARG A 9 -2.04 -5.45 1.10
C ARG A 9 -3.04 -6.01 2.12
N ASN A 10 -3.82 -5.17 2.79
CA ASN A 10 -4.84 -5.62 3.74
C ASN A 10 -5.96 -6.43 3.06
N SER A 11 -6.15 -6.27 1.75
CA SER A 11 -7.09 -7.05 0.92
C SER A 11 -6.65 -8.50 0.67
N VAL A 12 -5.46 -8.89 1.12
CA VAL A 12 -4.93 -10.27 1.03
C VAL A 12 -5.05 -10.94 2.38
N ARG A 13 -5.68 -12.11 2.48
CA ARG A 13 -5.87 -12.85 3.74
C ARG A 13 -4.58 -12.92 4.59
N LEU A 14 -4.69 -12.57 5.87
CA LEU A 14 -3.66 -12.85 6.88
C LEU A 14 -3.89 -14.26 7.43
N GLY A 15 -2.92 -15.14 7.23
CA GLY A 15 -3.01 -16.53 7.69
C GLY A 15 -2.50 -16.74 9.11
N TRP A 16 -2.40 -18.00 9.52
CA TRP A 16 -2.16 -18.39 10.91
C TRP A 16 -0.81 -17.86 11.41
N ARG A 17 0.23 -17.98 10.59
CA ARG A 17 1.61 -17.59 10.93
C ARG A 17 1.88 -16.10 10.65
N GLY A 18 0.84 -15.32 10.32
CA GLY A 18 0.98 -13.94 9.89
C GLY A 18 1.42 -13.81 8.42
N GLU A 19 1.41 -14.91 7.66
CA GLU A 19 1.70 -14.93 6.24
C GLU A 19 0.60 -14.23 5.43
N ARG A 20 1.01 -13.58 4.34
CA ARG A 20 0.13 -13.05 3.30
C ARG A 20 0.78 -13.33 1.96
N ASP A 21 0.02 -13.88 1.02
CA ASP A 21 0.45 -14.00 -0.38
C ASP A 21 0.31 -12.63 -1.09
N THR A 22 1.23 -11.73 -0.76
CA THR A 22 1.30 -10.36 -1.26
C THR A 22 2.75 -9.97 -1.54
N ARG A 23 2.94 -9.12 -2.56
CA ARG A 23 4.25 -8.51 -2.90
C ARG A 23 4.52 -7.22 -2.10
N GLY A 24 3.63 -6.86 -1.17
CA GLY A 24 3.70 -5.62 -0.39
C GLY A 24 3.21 -4.39 -1.15
N ASP A 25 3.50 -3.20 -0.61
CA ASP A 25 2.94 -1.92 -1.09
C ASP A 25 3.99 -0.93 -1.63
N THR A 26 5.21 -1.37 -1.92
CA THR A 26 6.30 -0.49 -2.41
C THR A 26 6.36 -0.38 -3.93
N SER A 27 5.53 -1.12 -4.66
CA SER A 27 5.51 -1.21 -6.13
C SER A 27 4.34 -0.49 -6.78
N TRP A 28 3.68 0.42 -6.06
CA TRP A 28 2.58 1.25 -6.59
C TRP A 28 3.07 2.48 -7.36
N VAL A 29 4.30 2.94 -7.09
CA VAL A 29 4.93 4.09 -7.74
C VAL A 29 6.13 3.64 -8.55
N PRO A 30 6.20 3.95 -9.86
CA PRO A 30 7.35 3.64 -10.70
C PRO A 30 8.60 4.41 -10.24
N PRO A 31 9.79 3.78 -10.18
CA PRO A 31 11.00 4.40 -9.62
C PRO A 31 11.39 5.74 -10.25
N GLU A 32 11.24 5.88 -11.56
CA GLU A 32 11.64 7.09 -12.30
C GLU A 32 10.76 8.31 -12.00
N LEU A 33 9.57 8.07 -11.41
CA LEU A 33 8.59 9.09 -11.04
C LEU A 33 8.71 9.54 -9.58
N ILE A 34 9.63 8.92 -8.84
CA ILE A 34 9.94 9.26 -7.46
C ILE A 34 10.88 10.46 -7.45
N GLU A 35 10.54 11.48 -6.68
CA GLU A 35 11.43 12.59 -6.35
C GLU A 35 12.39 12.20 -5.24
N ARG A 36 11.85 11.62 -4.16
CA ARG A 36 12.62 11.08 -3.03
C ARG A 36 11.84 10.03 -2.26
N ILE A 37 12.56 9.30 -1.41
CA ILE A 37 11.97 8.36 -0.44
C ILE A 37 12.47 8.74 0.95
N GLU A 38 11.54 8.96 1.87
CA GLU A 38 11.83 9.20 3.28
C GLU A 38 11.65 7.88 4.05
N VAL A 39 12.70 7.43 4.73
CA VAL A 39 12.70 6.21 5.54
C VAL A 39 12.89 6.58 7.00
N ILE A 40 11.79 6.60 7.75
CA ILE A 40 11.74 7.03 9.14
C ILE A 40 11.64 5.77 10.02
N ARG A 41 12.58 5.58 10.94
CA ARG A 41 12.70 4.36 11.76
C ARG A 41 12.57 4.70 13.24
N GLY A 42 11.97 3.80 14.01
CA GLY A 42 11.91 3.90 15.46
C GLY A 42 11.08 5.09 15.95
N PRO A 43 11.53 5.83 16.98
CA PRO A 43 10.69 6.78 17.71
C PRO A 43 10.14 7.91 16.83
N ALA A 44 10.91 8.40 15.86
CA ALA A 44 10.46 9.46 14.94
C ALA A 44 9.28 9.05 14.06
N ALA A 45 9.04 7.75 13.87
CA ALA A 45 7.91 7.24 13.08
C ALA A 45 6.61 7.17 13.89
N ALA A 46 6.67 7.14 15.23
CA ALA A 46 5.51 6.93 16.08
C ALA A 46 4.41 8.00 15.88
N ARG A 47 4.79 9.23 15.50
CA ARG A 47 3.85 10.32 15.18
C ARG A 47 2.86 9.99 14.05
N TYR A 48 3.23 9.08 13.14
CA TYR A 48 2.36 8.63 12.05
C TYR A 48 1.27 7.63 12.50
N GLY A 49 1.27 7.22 13.77
CA GLY A 49 0.19 6.45 14.36
C GLY A 49 0.10 5.00 13.88
N ASN A 50 -1.13 4.56 13.57
CA ASN A 50 -1.45 3.17 13.27
C ASN A 50 -0.57 2.59 12.14
N GLY A 51 0.15 1.50 12.44
CA GLY A 51 1.04 0.82 11.49
C GLY A 51 2.49 1.30 11.48
N ALA A 52 2.85 2.34 12.23
CA ALA A 52 4.20 2.93 12.21
C ALA A 52 5.17 2.35 13.27
N ALA A 53 4.79 1.30 13.99
CA ALA A 53 5.60 0.73 15.07
C ALA A 53 7.02 0.31 14.65
N GLY A 54 7.19 -0.18 13.41
CA GLY A 54 8.53 -0.44 12.85
C GLY A 54 9.16 0.79 12.20
N GLY A 55 8.36 1.58 11.50
CA GLY A 55 8.80 2.75 10.75
C GLY A 55 7.81 3.17 9.67
N VAL A 56 8.17 4.22 8.94
CA VAL A 56 7.43 4.75 7.80
C VAL A 56 8.35 4.81 6.58
N VAL A 57 7.82 4.41 5.44
CA VAL A 57 8.42 4.63 4.12
C VAL A 57 7.48 5.53 3.34
N ASN A 58 7.86 6.80 3.19
CA ASN A 58 7.09 7.78 2.43
C ASN A 58 7.73 7.99 1.06
N ILE A 59 7.08 7.45 0.03
CA ILE A 59 7.46 7.67 -1.37
C ILE A 59 6.86 8.99 -1.83
N ILE A 60 7.69 9.93 -2.27
CA ILE A 60 7.28 11.25 -2.71
C ILE A 60 7.48 11.37 -4.22
N THR A 61 6.43 11.75 -4.93
CA THR A 61 6.40 11.84 -6.38
C THR A 61 6.87 13.21 -6.87
N ARG A 62 7.45 13.26 -8.07
CA ARG A 62 7.90 14.52 -8.70
C ARG A 62 6.74 15.50 -8.87
N LYS A 63 6.88 16.73 -8.38
CA LYS A 63 5.82 17.75 -8.46
C LYS A 63 5.91 18.57 -9.75
N SER A 64 4.83 19.30 -10.08
CA SER A 64 4.87 20.36 -11.09
C SER A 64 5.26 21.68 -10.41
N ASP A 65 6.08 22.47 -11.09
CA ASP A 65 6.48 23.83 -10.72
C ASP A 65 5.77 24.90 -11.56
N GLY A 66 4.78 24.50 -12.37
CA GLY A 66 4.06 25.40 -13.28
C GLY A 66 4.72 25.58 -14.66
N GLU A 67 5.87 24.97 -14.91
CA GLU A 67 6.52 24.95 -16.23
C GLU A 67 6.33 23.61 -16.95
N TRP A 68 6.46 23.63 -18.28
CA TRP A 68 6.38 22.43 -19.08
C TRP A 68 7.61 21.55 -18.87
N HIS A 69 7.41 20.42 -18.21
CA HIS A 69 8.42 19.38 -18.03
C HIS A 69 7.89 18.04 -18.49
N GLY A 70 8.77 17.21 -19.05
CA GLY A 70 8.39 15.88 -19.48
C GLY A 70 9.58 14.92 -19.44
N SER A 71 9.28 13.65 -19.23
CA SER A 71 10.27 12.57 -19.33
C SER A 71 9.64 11.34 -19.97
N TRP A 72 10.47 10.58 -20.68
CA TRP A 72 10.13 9.24 -21.13
C TRP A 72 11.33 8.34 -20.85
N ASN A 73 11.15 7.38 -19.95
CA ASN A 73 12.21 6.49 -19.50
C ASN A 73 11.94 5.05 -19.95
N THR A 74 13.03 4.32 -20.16
CA THR A 74 13.00 2.88 -20.44
C THR A 74 14.08 2.20 -19.63
N TYR A 75 13.78 1.02 -19.12
CA TYR A 75 14.71 0.18 -18.38
C TYR A 75 14.53 -1.27 -18.82
N MET A 76 15.65 -1.97 -19.01
CA MET A 76 15.67 -3.41 -19.27
C MET A 76 16.88 -4.02 -18.57
N ASN A 77 16.72 -5.23 -18.03
CA ASN A 77 17.85 -6.05 -17.61
C ASN A 77 17.89 -7.37 -18.42
N ALA A 78 19.04 -8.03 -18.37
CA ALA A 78 19.28 -9.34 -18.94
C ALA A 78 20.00 -10.18 -17.89
N PRO A 79 19.29 -11.05 -17.15
CA PRO A 79 19.92 -11.98 -16.22
C PRO A 79 20.94 -12.89 -16.94
N GLU A 80 22.02 -13.24 -16.24
CA GLU A 80 23.04 -14.15 -16.76
C GLU A 80 22.49 -15.58 -16.94
N HIS A 81 21.61 -15.99 -16.03
CA HIS A 81 20.91 -17.27 -16.03
C HIS A 81 19.48 -17.09 -16.56
N LYS A 82 19.07 -17.93 -17.52
CA LYS A 82 17.75 -17.83 -18.19
C LYS A 82 16.60 -18.19 -17.25
N GLU A 83 16.92 -18.93 -16.20
CA GLU A 83 16.02 -19.36 -15.14
C GLU A 83 15.55 -18.16 -14.32
N GLU A 84 16.28 -17.05 -14.32
CA GLU A 84 15.90 -15.82 -13.62
C GLU A 84 15.03 -14.89 -14.47
N GLY A 85 14.03 -14.29 -13.82
CA GLY A 85 13.10 -13.37 -14.44
C GLY A 85 13.75 -12.05 -14.89
N SER A 86 13.67 -11.74 -16.19
CA SER A 86 14.03 -10.41 -16.70
C SER A 86 12.92 -9.38 -16.50
N THR A 87 13.31 -8.11 -16.32
CA THR A 87 12.45 -6.95 -16.16
C THR A 87 12.59 -6.02 -17.36
N LYS A 88 11.44 -5.53 -17.85
CA LYS A 88 11.35 -4.42 -18.79
C LYS A 88 10.34 -3.41 -18.27
N ARG A 89 10.69 -2.13 -18.30
CA ARG A 89 9.85 -1.03 -17.82
C ARG A 89 9.93 0.14 -18.79
N THR A 90 8.80 0.79 -19.03
CA THR A 90 8.75 2.10 -19.67
C THR A 90 7.71 2.96 -18.97
N ASN A 91 8.04 4.22 -18.77
CA ASN A 91 7.16 5.19 -18.13
C ASN A 91 7.36 6.58 -18.70
N PHE A 92 6.35 7.41 -18.53
CA PHE A 92 6.40 8.81 -18.91
C PHE A 92 5.87 9.69 -17.78
N SER A 93 6.36 10.92 -17.75
CA SER A 93 5.80 12.00 -16.97
C SER A 93 5.58 13.21 -17.87
N LEU A 94 4.50 13.93 -17.65
CA LEU A 94 4.24 15.22 -18.27
C LEU A 94 3.63 16.13 -17.21
N SER A 95 4.18 17.33 -17.05
CA SER A 95 3.61 18.36 -16.20
C SER A 95 3.72 19.72 -16.87
N GLY A 96 2.82 20.63 -16.49
CA GLY A 96 2.82 21.97 -17.04
C GLY A 96 1.58 22.77 -16.66
N PRO A 97 1.50 24.01 -17.15
CA PRO A 97 0.34 24.87 -16.94
C PRO A 97 -0.85 24.40 -17.80
N LEU A 98 -2.06 24.47 -17.24
CA LEU A 98 -3.33 24.30 -17.96
C LEU A 98 -3.99 25.64 -18.36
N GLY A 99 -3.40 26.76 -17.95
CA GLY A 99 -3.92 28.11 -18.17
C GLY A 99 -4.52 28.70 -16.89
N GLY A 100 -4.46 30.04 -16.77
CA GLY A 100 -4.80 30.73 -15.52
C GLY A 100 -3.95 30.22 -14.36
N ASP A 101 -4.59 29.98 -13.21
CA ASP A 101 -3.93 29.50 -11.98
C ASP A 101 -3.94 27.96 -11.86
N PHE A 102 -4.05 27.25 -12.99
CA PHE A 102 -4.09 25.78 -13.01
C PHE A 102 -2.81 25.18 -13.59
N SER A 103 -2.34 24.11 -12.97
CA SER A 103 -1.29 23.23 -13.49
C SER A 103 -1.69 21.76 -13.36
N PHE A 104 -0.98 20.89 -14.07
CA PHE A 104 -1.23 19.46 -14.02
C PHE A 104 0.05 18.65 -13.97
N ARG A 105 -0.11 17.40 -13.54
CA ARG A 105 0.87 16.34 -13.66
C ARG A 105 0.18 15.06 -14.11
N LEU A 106 0.74 14.39 -15.11
CA LEU A 106 0.31 13.09 -15.60
C LEU A 106 1.50 12.13 -15.61
N LEU A 107 1.30 10.96 -15.02
CA LEU A 107 2.31 9.94 -14.79
C LEU A 107 1.79 8.60 -15.28
N GLY A 108 2.51 7.92 -16.17
CA GLY A 108 2.11 6.62 -16.70
C GLY A 108 3.26 5.60 -16.69
N ASN A 109 2.95 4.34 -16.38
CA ASN A 109 3.94 3.26 -16.34
C ASN A 109 3.39 1.93 -16.84
N LEU A 110 4.25 1.21 -17.54
CA LEU A 110 4.10 -0.19 -17.88
C LEU A 110 5.40 -0.91 -17.50
N ASP A 111 5.30 -1.90 -16.64
CA ASP A 111 6.42 -2.80 -16.37
C ASP A 111 6.00 -4.26 -16.35
N LYS A 112 6.98 -5.10 -16.66
CA LYS A 112 6.88 -6.54 -16.61
C LYS A 112 8.19 -7.10 -16.08
N THR A 113 8.12 -7.78 -14.95
CA THR A 113 9.16 -8.71 -14.48
C THR A 113 8.66 -10.12 -14.73
N GLN A 114 9.44 -10.91 -15.47
CA GLN A 114 9.14 -12.32 -15.68
C GLN A 114 9.23 -13.09 -14.36
N ALA A 115 8.47 -14.16 -14.25
CA ALA A 115 8.68 -15.14 -13.18
C ALA A 115 10.03 -15.82 -13.39
N ASP A 116 10.63 -16.28 -12.30
CA ASP A 116 11.70 -17.27 -12.38
C ASP A 116 11.13 -18.60 -12.94
N ALA A 117 12.01 -19.44 -13.47
CA ALA A 117 11.65 -20.75 -13.99
C ALA A 117 11.05 -21.64 -12.88
N TRP A 118 10.09 -22.49 -13.24
CA TRP A 118 9.41 -23.38 -12.28
C TRP A 118 10.38 -24.34 -11.57
N ASP A 119 11.51 -24.65 -12.20
CA ASP A 119 12.56 -25.57 -11.80
C ASP A 119 13.85 -24.85 -11.37
N ILE A 120 13.83 -23.52 -11.15
CA ILE A 120 15.03 -22.75 -10.74
C ILE A 120 15.70 -23.31 -9.47
N ASN A 121 14.93 -23.95 -8.59
CA ASN A 121 15.42 -24.52 -7.33
C ASN A 121 15.67 -26.03 -7.39
N ASP A 122 15.69 -26.64 -8.57
CA ASP A 122 16.01 -28.06 -8.70
C ASP A 122 17.47 -28.34 -8.30
N GLY A 123 17.66 -29.39 -7.49
CA GLY A 123 18.92 -29.67 -6.80
C GLY A 123 19.14 -28.85 -5.52
N HIS A 124 18.25 -27.93 -5.17
CA HIS A 124 18.34 -27.05 -3.99
C HIS A 124 17.15 -27.17 -3.02
N GLN A 125 16.17 -28.01 -3.35
CA GLN A 125 15.03 -28.31 -2.49
C GLN A 125 15.43 -29.10 -1.24
N SER A 126 14.68 -28.91 -0.15
CA SER A 126 14.75 -29.78 1.03
C SER A 126 14.43 -31.23 0.65
N GLU A 127 14.87 -32.19 1.48
CA GLU A 127 14.50 -33.60 1.30
C GLU A 127 12.97 -33.78 1.28
N ARG A 128 12.48 -34.50 0.26
CA ARG A 128 11.06 -34.71 -0.02
C ARG A 128 10.81 -36.18 -0.28
N THR A 129 9.83 -36.77 0.40
CA THR A 129 9.53 -38.21 0.32
C THR A 129 8.05 -38.47 0.07
N GLY A 130 7.71 -39.70 -0.31
CA GLY A 130 6.34 -40.16 -0.51
C GLY A 130 5.57 -39.29 -1.52
N ALA A 131 4.37 -38.85 -1.15
CA ALA A 131 3.49 -38.04 -2.00
C ALA A 131 4.08 -36.67 -2.40
N TYR A 132 5.14 -36.21 -1.72
CA TYR A 132 5.80 -34.93 -1.99
C TYR A 132 7.10 -35.07 -2.79
N ALA A 133 7.52 -36.28 -3.18
CA ALA A 133 8.83 -36.52 -3.80
C ALA A 133 9.13 -35.63 -5.03
N ASN A 134 8.11 -35.22 -5.78
CA ASN A 134 8.23 -34.41 -7.00
C ASN A 134 7.82 -32.93 -6.81
N THR A 135 7.83 -32.43 -5.58
CA THR A 135 7.47 -31.04 -5.28
C THR A 135 8.69 -30.13 -5.25
N MET A 136 8.48 -28.84 -5.53
CA MET A 136 9.56 -27.85 -5.68
C MET A 136 9.16 -26.56 -4.94
N PRO A 137 10.06 -25.93 -4.16
CA PRO A 137 9.84 -24.56 -3.72
C PRO A 137 9.96 -23.63 -4.92
N ALA A 138 9.01 -22.70 -5.07
CA ALA A 138 9.00 -21.79 -6.22
C ALA A 138 10.16 -20.77 -6.17
N GLY A 139 10.53 -20.27 -7.35
CA GLY A 139 11.31 -19.04 -7.46
C GLY A 139 10.45 -17.79 -7.24
N ARG A 140 10.97 -16.63 -7.63
CA ARG A 140 10.22 -15.36 -7.53
C ARG A 140 9.05 -15.36 -8.50
N GLU A 141 7.90 -14.94 -7.98
CA GLU A 141 6.72 -14.65 -8.80
C GLU A 141 6.98 -13.43 -9.71
N GLY A 142 6.58 -13.53 -10.98
CA GLY A 142 6.65 -12.40 -11.89
C GLY A 142 5.49 -11.42 -11.68
N VAL A 143 5.61 -10.23 -12.24
CA VAL A 143 4.59 -9.18 -12.11
C VAL A 143 4.47 -8.36 -13.39
N LYS A 144 3.24 -7.92 -13.69
CA LYS A 144 2.90 -6.95 -14.71
C LYS A 144 2.20 -5.78 -14.04
N ASN A 145 2.81 -4.60 -14.05
CA ASN A 145 2.19 -3.39 -13.54
C ASN A 145 1.71 -2.49 -14.67
N LYS A 146 0.57 -1.87 -14.45
CA LYS A 146 0.06 -0.76 -15.24
C LYS A 146 -0.35 0.34 -14.26
N ASN A 147 0.22 1.52 -14.40
CA ASN A 147 -0.09 2.64 -13.52
C ASN A 147 -0.40 3.88 -14.35
N ILE A 148 -1.40 4.64 -13.91
CA ILE A 148 -1.69 5.99 -14.39
C ILE A 148 -2.07 6.84 -13.17
N ASN A 149 -1.48 8.02 -13.07
CA ASN A 149 -1.77 8.99 -12.01
C ASN A 149 -1.87 10.37 -12.64
N GLY A 150 -2.93 11.09 -12.30
CA GLY A 150 -3.18 12.45 -12.74
C GLY A 150 -3.42 13.35 -11.54
N VAL A 151 -2.80 14.52 -11.55
CA VAL A 151 -3.02 15.59 -10.58
C VAL A 151 -3.38 16.86 -11.33
N VAL A 152 -4.41 17.55 -10.86
CA VAL A 152 -4.71 18.93 -11.24
C VAL A 152 -4.53 19.78 -9.99
N ARG A 153 -3.71 20.81 -10.10
CA ARG A 153 -3.44 21.77 -9.04
C ARG A 153 -4.04 23.12 -9.42
N TRP A 154 -4.67 23.77 -8.45
CA TRP A 154 -5.26 25.10 -8.57
C TRP A 154 -4.70 26.01 -7.49
N ASP A 155 -3.95 27.01 -7.89
CA ASP A 155 -3.35 28.04 -7.02
C ASP A 155 -4.33 29.23 -6.87
N PHE A 156 -5.43 29.02 -6.15
CA PHE A 156 -6.58 29.92 -6.14
C PHE A 156 -6.39 31.26 -5.43
N ALA A 157 -5.34 31.39 -4.61
CA ALA A 157 -4.91 32.63 -3.98
C ALA A 157 -3.42 32.52 -3.59
N PRO A 158 -2.73 33.64 -3.30
CA PRO A 158 -1.35 33.57 -2.80
C PRO A 158 -1.24 32.63 -1.61
N MET A 159 -0.25 31.72 -1.64
CA MET A 159 -0.01 30.71 -0.60
C MET A 159 -1.18 29.73 -0.37
N GLN A 160 -2.15 29.64 -1.29
CA GLN A 160 -3.31 28.77 -1.17
C GLN A 160 -3.44 27.90 -2.42
N SER A 161 -3.52 26.59 -2.20
CA SER A 161 -3.61 25.64 -3.31
C SER A 161 -4.52 24.47 -3.01
N LEU A 162 -5.22 24.03 -4.05
CA LEU A 162 -6.08 22.86 -4.04
C LEU A 162 -5.60 21.87 -5.10
N GLU A 163 -5.34 20.63 -4.69
CA GLU A 163 -4.90 19.55 -5.58
C GLU A 163 -5.96 18.45 -5.63
N PHE A 164 -6.34 18.06 -6.84
CA PHE A 164 -7.19 16.91 -7.11
C PHE A 164 -6.34 15.83 -7.77
N GLU A 165 -6.24 14.68 -7.13
CA GLU A 165 -5.44 13.57 -7.60
C GLU A 165 -6.31 12.33 -7.82
N SER A 166 -6.06 11.64 -8.93
CA SER A 166 -6.65 10.35 -9.27
C SER A 166 -5.56 9.40 -9.73
N GLY A 167 -5.57 8.18 -9.18
CA GLY A 167 -4.61 7.13 -9.50
C GLY A 167 -5.33 5.82 -9.79
N TYR A 168 -4.84 5.10 -10.79
CA TYR A 168 -5.23 3.73 -11.08
C TYR A 168 -3.99 2.88 -11.30
N SER A 169 -3.91 1.78 -10.56
CA SER A 169 -2.85 0.79 -10.69
C SER A 169 -3.44 -0.61 -10.82
N ARG A 170 -2.88 -1.42 -11.70
CA ARG A 170 -3.17 -2.85 -11.81
C ARG A 170 -1.87 -3.62 -11.72
N GLN A 171 -1.79 -4.55 -10.77
CA GLN A 171 -0.75 -5.56 -10.71
C GLN A 171 -1.36 -6.92 -11.06
N GLY A 172 -0.80 -7.61 -12.03
CA GLY A 172 -1.12 -9.02 -12.30
C GLY A 172 0.13 -9.87 -12.20
N ASN A 173 0.07 -11.02 -11.54
CA ASN A 173 1.24 -11.86 -11.42
C ASN A 173 1.56 -12.64 -12.69
N LEU A 174 2.72 -13.29 -12.66
CA LEU A 174 3.06 -14.45 -13.46
C LEU A 174 3.45 -15.55 -12.48
N TYR A 175 2.56 -16.51 -12.30
CA TYR A 175 2.70 -17.51 -11.25
C TYR A 175 3.89 -18.43 -11.47
N ALA A 176 4.71 -18.65 -10.44
CA ALA A 176 5.94 -19.44 -10.50
C ALA A 176 5.82 -20.83 -9.85
N GLY A 177 4.63 -21.23 -9.40
CA GLY A 177 4.42 -22.49 -8.67
C GLY A 177 4.32 -22.37 -7.15
N ASP A 178 4.26 -21.14 -6.61
CA ASP A 178 4.28 -20.89 -5.17
C ASP A 178 3.02 -21.41 -4.45
N THR A 179 3.22 -22.14 -3.36
CA THR A 179 2.14 -22.63 -2.49
C THR A 179 2.61 -22.55 -1.04
N GLN A 180 1.68 -22.36 -0.10
CA GLN A 180 2.01 -22.13 1.31
C GLN A 180 2.96 -23.17 1.90
N ASN A 181 2.77 -24.45 1.54
CA ASN A 181 3.55 -25.57 2.05
C ASN A 181 4.48 -26.18 0.99
N THR A 182 4.71 -25.50 -0.14
CA THR A 182 5.54 -25.97 -1.27
C THR A 182 5.12 -27.34 -1.83
N ASN A 183 3.86 -27.72 -1.64
CA ASN A 183 3.24 -28.90 -2.25
C ASN A 183 2.67 -28.55 -3.64
N THR A 184 2.27 -29.56 -4.42
CA THR A 184 1.75 -29.36 -5.78
C THR A 184 0.51 -30.19 -6.03
N ASN A 185 -0.30 -29.74 -7.00
CA ASN A 185 -1.35 -30.51 -7.65
C ASN A 185 -1.38 -30.15 -9.16
N ASP A 186 -2.35 -30.67 -9.90
CA ASP A 186 -2.47 -30.40 -11.35
C ASP A 186 -2.77 -28.92 -11.65
N LEU A 187 -3.62 -28.27 -10.83
CA LEU A 187 -3.93 -26.84 -11.00
C LEU A 187 -2.69 -25.95 -10.83
N VAL A 188 -1.81 -26.27 -9.87
CA VAL A 188 -0.54 -25.55 -9.69
C VAL A 188 0.32 -25.65 -10.96
N LYS A 189 0.51 -26.86 -11.48
CA LYS A 189 1.32 -27.10 -12.68
C LYS A 189 0.73 -26.41 -13.91
N GLU A 190 -0.59 -26.48 -14.06
CA GLU A 190 -1.28 -25.87 -15.21
C GLU A 190 -1.20 -24.33 -15.21
N ASN A 191 -1.02 -23.72 -14.04
CA ASN A 191 -1.02 -22.27 -13.89
C ASN A 191 0.36 -21.61 -13.92
N TYR A 192 1.44 -22.38 -14.07
CA TYR A 192 2.77 -21.80 -14.27
C TYR A 192 2.79 -20.80 -15.44
N GLY A 193 3.32 -19.60 -15.19
CA GLY A 193 3.38 -18.49 -16.13
C GLY A 193 2.06 -17.78 -16.42
N LYS A 194 0.93 -18.24 -15.84
CA LYS A 194 -0.39 -17.59 -15.97
C LYS A 194 -0.60 -16.54 -14.87
N GLU A 195 -1.60 -15.68 -15.07
CA GLU A 195 -2.07 -14.75 -14.04
C GLU A 195 -3.06 -15.49 -13.13
N THR A 196 -2.70 -15.69 -11.86
CA THR A 196 -3.50 -16.36 -10.82
C THR A 196 -3.97 -15.40 -9.73
N ASN A 197 -3.30 -14.26 -9.56
CA ASN A 197 -3.72 -13.17 -8.70
C ASN A 197 -3.58 -11.82 -9.42
N ARG A 198 -4.48 -10.89 -9.09
CA ARG A 198 -4.45 -9.52 -9.60
C ARG A 198 -4.99 -8.55 -8.56
N LEU A 199 -4.27 -7.45 -8.38
CA LEU A 199 -4.66 -6.32 -7.55
C LEU A 199 -5.04 -5.14 -8.45
N TYR A 200 -6.17 -4.53 -8.17
CA TYR A 200 -6.58 -3.26 -8.73
C TYR A 200 -6.62 -2.25 -7.60
N ARG A 201 -5.88 -1.15 -7.72
CA ARG A 201 -5.84 -0.07 -6.74
C ARG A 201 -6.31 1.21 -7.41
N GLN A 202 -7.33 1.83 -6.84
CA GLN A 202 -7.87 3.12 -7.24
C GLN A 202 -7.68 4.09 -6.09
N THR A 203 -7.18 5.28 -6.36
CA THR A 203 -7.03 6.34 -5.37
C THR A 203 -7.63 7.63 -5.88
N TYR A 204 -8.33 8.31 -5.01
CA TYR A 204 -8.83 9.66 -5.25
C TYR A 204 -8.49 10.49 -4.04
N SER A 205 -7.92 11.68 -4.22
CA SER A 205 -7.69 12.58 -3.10
C SER A 205 -7.89 14.03 -3.49
N VAL A 206 -8.32 14.80 -2.50
CA VAL A 206 -8.29 16.26 -2.53
C VAL A 206 -7.37 16.73 -1.42
N THR A 207 -6.46 17.65 -1.73
CA THR A 207 -5.51 18.24 -0.78
C THR A 207 -5.62 19.75 -0.84
N TRP A 208 -5.88 20.40 0.28
CA TRP A 208 -5.79 21.84 0.46
C TRP A 208 -4.56 22.16 1.32
N ASN A 209 -3.63 22.91 0.74
CA ASN A 209 -2.51 23.49 1.45
C ASN A 209 -2.67 25.01 1.47
N GLY A 210 -2.50 25.60 2.65
CA GLY A 210 -2.64 27.03 2.88
C GLY A 210 -1.51 27.59 3.73
N GLY A 211 -1.13 28.83 3.46
CA GLY A 211 -0.23 29.61 4.29
C GLY A 211 -0.70 31.06 4.39
N TRP A 212 -0.24 31.73 5.44
CA TRP A 212 -0.55 33.13 5.73
C TRP A 212 0.71 33.90 6.10
N ASP A 213 0.67 35.22 5.91
CA ASP A 213 1.83 36.12 6.15
C ASP A 213 2.31 36.11 7.61
N ASN A 214 1.47 35.69 8.55
CA ASN A 214 1.84 35.49 9.95
C ASN A 214 2.63 34.20 10.22
N GLY A 215 2.98 33.44 9.17
CA GLY A 215 3.74 32.19 9.24
C GLY A 215 2.90 30.95 9.54
N VAL A 216 1.60 31.10 9.82
CA VAL A 216 0.70 29.94 9.99
C VAL A 216 0.61 29.17 8.67
N THR A 217 0.59 27.84 8.75
CA THR A 217 0.33 26.98 7.60
C THR A 217 -0.67 25.89 7.95
N THR A 218 -1.33 25.33 6.94
CA THR A 218 -2.27 24.22 7.09
C THR A 218 -2.11 23.22 5.96
N SER A 219 -2.32 21.95 6.29
CA SER A 219 -2.35 20.84 5.34
C SER A 219 -3.59 20.00 5.66
N ASN A 220 -4.48 19.89 4.69
CA ASN A 220 -5.73 19.16 4.86
C ASN A 220 -5.94 18.29 3.64
N TRP A 221 -6.27 17.02 3.85
CA TRP A 221 -6.52 16.13 2.74
C TRP A 221 -7.51 15.04 3.08
N ALA A 222 -8.21 14.60 2.04
CA ALA A 222 -9.08 13.44 2.08
C ALA A 222 -8.63 12.49 0.99
N GLN A 223 -8.45 11.21 1.34
CA GLN A 223 -8.13 10.14 0.40
C GLN A 223 -9.19 9.05 0.50
N TYR A 224 -9.66 8.59 -0.67
CA TYR A 224 -10.35 7.33 -0.84
C TYR A 224 -9.44 6.37 -1.61
N GLU A 225 -9.11 5.23 -1.00
CA GLU A 225 -8.43 4.12 -1.65
C GLU A 225 -9.40 2.94 -1.77
N HIS A 226 -9.50 2.37 -2.97
CA HIS A 226 -10.23 1.13 -3.22
C HIS A 226 -9.28 0.09 -3.82
N THR A 227 -9.14 -1.03 -3.12
CA THR A 227 -8.32 -2.16 -3.56
C THR A 227 -9.19 -3.38 -3.80
N ARG A 228 -9.18 -3.92 -5.02
CA ARG A 228 -9.73 -5.23 -5.33
C ARG A 228 -8.62 -6.25 -5.48
N ASN A 229 -8.65 -7.29 -4.66
CA ASN A 229 -7.84 -8.49 -4.80
C ASN A 229 -8.67 -9.60 -5.43
N SER A 230 -8.34 -9.99 -6.65
CA SER A 230 -9.01 -11.07 -7.38
C SER A 230 -8.00 -12.19 -7.59
N ARG A 231 -8.26 -13.38 -7.05
CA ARG A 231 -7.33 -14.52 -7.14
C ARG A 231 -8.05 -15.85 -7.22
N LYS A 232 -7.37 -16.86 -7.77
CA LYS A 232 -7.88 -18.24 -7.79
C LYS A 232 -8.20 -18.74 -6.38
N GLY A 233 -9.19 -19.62 -6.28
CA GLY A 233 -9.61 -20.21 -5.02
C GLY A 233 -8.53 -21.11 -4.41
N GLU A 234 -8.30 -20.95 -3.11
CA GLU A 234 -7.41 -21.78 -2.29
C GLU A 234 -8.18 -22.37 -1.11
N GLY A 235 -7.73 -23.52 -0.61
CA GLY A 235 -8.25 -24.07 0.63
C GLY A 235 -7.68 -23.37 1.86
N LEU A 236 -8.45 -23.37 2.95
CA LEU A 236 -8.07 -22.76 4.23
C LEU A 236 -7.49 -23.78 5.23
N ALA A 237 -7.67 -25.07 4.96
CA ALA A 237 -7.23 -26.17 5.81
C ALA A 237 -7.18 -27.48 5.02
N GLY A 238 -6.66 -28.54 5.65
CA GLY A 238 -6.61 -29.89 5.07
C GLY A 238 -5.68 -29.99 3.86
N GLY A 239 -5.94 -30.94 2.96
CA GLY A 239 -5.07 -31.19 1.79
C GLY A 239 -5.01 -30.05 0.76
N THR A 240 -5.89 -29.05 0.88
CA THR A 240 -5.94 -27.87 0.01
C THR A 240 -5.50 -26.58 0.70
N GLU A 241 -4.95 -26.65 1.91
CA GLU A 241 -4.45 -25.49 2.65
C GLU A 241 -3.40 -24.71 1.84
N GLY A 242 -3.71 -23.45 1.51
CA GLY A 242 -2.80 -22.53 0.84
C GLY A 242 -2.34 -22.99 -0.55
N ILE A 243 -3.19 -23.75 -1.25
CA ILE A 243 -2.96 -24.23 -2.62
C ILE A 243 -4.26 -24.15 -3.44
N PHE A 244 -4.14 -23.94 -4.75
CA PHE A 244 -5.29 -23.83 -5.64
C PHE A 244 -6.21 -25.05 -5.55
N ASN A 245 -7.49 -24.81 -5.31
CA ASN A 245 -8.55 -25.81 -5.27
C ASN A 245 -9.64 -25.57 -6.33
N SER A 246 -9.54 -24.46 -7.07
CA SER A 246 -10.49 -24.08 -8.11
C SER A 246 -9.83 -23.13 -9.11
N ASP A 247 -10.24 -23.22 -10.38
CA ASP A 247 -9.88 -22.22 -11.38
C ASP A 247 -10.69 -20.93 -11.30
N GLN A 248 -11.73 -20.91 -10.47
CA GLN A 248 -12.58 -19.74 -10.27
C GLN A 248 -11.86 -18.69 -9.44
N PHE A 249 -12.01 -17.43 -9.85
CA PHE A 249 -11.51 -16.29 -9.10
C PHE A 249 -12.53 -15.87 -8.03
N SER A 250 -12.04 -15.58 -6.83
CA SER A 250 -12.79 -14.89 -5.79
C SER A 250 -12.21 -13.50 -5.57
N ASP A 251 -13.08 -12.56 -5.25
CA ASP A 251 -12.74 -11.16 -5.04
C ASP A 251 -12.83 -10.81 -3.54
N ILE A 252 -11.82 -10.11 -3.05
CA ILE A 252 -11.82 -9.38 -1.80
C ILE A 252 -11.73 -7.88 -2.16
N ASP A 253 -12.76 -7.12 -1.78
CA ASP A 253 -12.79 -5.66 -1.96
C ASP A 253 -12.47 -4.97 -0.63
N LEU A 254 -11.52 -4.05 -0.65
CA LEU A 254 -11.10 -3.21 0.46
C LEU A 254 -11.35 -1.75 0.09
N ALA A 255 -12.07 -1.03 0.93
CA ALA A 255 -12.29 0.41 0.82
C ALA A 255 -11.72 1.10 2.06
N ASP A 256 -10.89 2.11 1.84
CA ASP A 256 -10.24 2.89 2.88
C ASP A 256 -10.53 4.37 2.63
N VAL A 257 -11.05 5.06 3.65
CA VAL A 257 -11.24 6.51 3.64
C VAL A 257 -10.38 7.09 4.74
N MET A 258 -9.52 8.04 4.40
CA MET A 258 -8.66 8.76 5.33
C MET A 258 -8.90 10.25 5.19
N LEU A 259 -9.18 10.91 6.30
CA LEU A 259 -9.28 12.35 6.44
C LEU A 259 -8.17 12.82 7.38
N HIS A 260 -7.50 13.89 7.02
CA HIS A 260 -6.43 14.49 7.80
C HIS A 260 -6.55 16.01 7.74
N SER A 261 -6.32 16.66 8.86
CA SER A 261 -6.30 18.11 8.98
C SER A 261 -5.27 18.51 10.03
N GLU A 262 -4.38 19.42 9.69
CA GLU A 262 -3.40 19.99 10.60
C GLU A 262 -3.19 21.48 10.38
N VAL A 263 -2.78 22.16 11.44
CA VAL A 263 -2.33 23.55 11.42
C VAL A 263 -1.00 23.65 12.14
N ASN A 264 -0.06 24.40 11.56
CA ASN A 264 1.23 24.73 12.15
C ASN A 264 1.24 26.21 12.51
N ILE A 265 1.56 26.52 13.76
CA ILE A 265 1.46 27.85 14.35
C ILE A 265 2.83 28.23 14.91
N PRO A 266 3.55 29.16 14.27
CA PRO A 266 4.74 29.75 14.85
C PRO A 266 4.36 30.55 16.09
N LEU A 267 5.08 30.31 17.19
CA LEU A 267 4.89 30.99 18.46
C LEU A 267 6.24 31.55 18.92
N ASP A 268 6.26 32.84 19.23
CA ASP A 268 7.39 33.52 19.86
C ASP A 268 6.93 33.90 21.28
N LEU A 269 7.20 33.01 22.24
CA LEU A 269 6.81 33.17 23.64
C LEU A 269 8.07 33.32 24.51
N VAL A 270 8.38 32.31 25.32
CA VAL A 270 9.64 32.22 26.06
C VAL A 270 10.74 31.63 25.17
N PHE A 271 10.34 30.73 24.28
CA PHE A 271 11.18 30.12 23.25
C PHE A 271 10.52 30.35 21.88
N ASN A 272 11.34 30.38 20.83
CA ASN A 272 10.85 30.21 19.47
C ASN A 272 10.37 28.77 19.32
N GLN A 273 9.13 28.59 18.91
CA GLN A 273 8.57 27.27 18.74
C GLN A 273 7.54 27.21 17.62
N ASN A 274 7.27 26.01 17.12
CA ASN A 274 6.25 25.78 16.10
C ASN A 274 5.32 24.66 16.55
N LEU A 275 4.11 25.06 16.96
CA LEU A 275 3.08 24.17 17.44
C LEU A 275 2.29 23.60 16.26
N THR A 276 2.25 22.29 16.14
CA THR A 276 1.38 21.55 15.22
C THR A 276 0.20 20.97 16.00
N LEU A 277 -1.01 21.27 15.56
CA LEU A 277 -2.24 20.65 16.05
C LEU A 277 -2.95 19.96 14.89
N GLY A 278 -3.40 18.74 15.10
CA GLY A 278 -4.10 18.03 14.03
C GLY A 278 -5.04 16.94 14.48
N THR A 279 -5.80 16.46 13.50
CA THR A 279 -6.79 15.41 13.66
C THR A 279 -6.81 14.52 12.42
N GLU A 280 -7.11 13.24 12.65
CA GLU A 280 -7.28 12.28 11.57
C GLU A 280 -8.52 11.42 11.82
N TRP A 281 -9.16 10.99 10.73
CA TRP A 281 -10.19 9.97 10.78
C TRP A 281 -9.97 8.96 9.66
N ASN A 282 -9.86 7.69 10.04
CA ASN A 282 -9.73 6.57 9.11
C ASN A 282 -10.93 5.63 9.24
N GLN A 283 -11.43 5.14 8.11
CA GLN A 283 -12.40 4.06 8.04
C GLN A 283 -11.94 3.04 7.02
N GLN A 284 -11.85 1.78 7.46
CA GLN A 284 -11.53 0.65 6.59
C GLN A 284 -12.71 -0.32 6.55
N ARG A 285 -13.14 -0.69 5.34
CA ARG A 285 -14.21 -1.67 5.08
C ARG A 285 -13.68 -2.75 4.18
N MET A 286 -13.91 -4.00 4.54
CA MET A 286 -13.51 -5.15 3.75
C MET A 286 -14.74 -6.01 3.45
N LYS A 287 -14.80 -6.53 2.22
CA LYS A 287 -15.72 -7.58 1.81
C LYS A 287 -14.88 -8.77 1.33
N ASP A 288 -14.69 -9.74 2.20
CA ASP A 288 -13.91 -10.94 1.96
C ASP A 288 -14.82 -12.16 1.74
N ARG A 289 -14.85 -12.67 0.51
CA ARG A 289 -15.64 -13.83 0.13
C ARG A 289 -14.90 -15.16 0.21
N ALA A 290 -13.62 -15.14 0.58
CA ALA A 290 -12.76 -16.31 0.57
C ALA A 290 -12.43 -16.79 2.00
N SER A 291 -12.04 -15.88 2.88
CA SER A 291 -11.44 -16.24 4.18
C SER A 291 -12.43 -16.73 5.22
N ASN A 292 -13.68 -16.24 5.20
CA ASN A 292 -14.68 -16.56 6.23
C ASN A 292 -15.49 -17.83 5.91
N THR A 293 -14.94 -18.78 5.15
CA THR A 293 -15.69 -19.90 4.56
C THR A 293 -15.42 -21.28 5.18
N GLN A 294 -14.47 -21.39 6.11
CA GLN A 294 -14.11 -22.67 6.76
C GLN A 294 -15.30 -23.29 7.53
N THR A 295 -15.68 -24.53 7.20
CA THR A 295 -16.74 -25.26 7.92
C THR A 295 -16.22 -25.93 9.18
N PHE A 296 -17.10 -26.12 10.17
CA PHE A 296 -16.78 -26.73 11.45
C PHE A 296 -16.74 -28.25 11.36
N MET A 297 -15.61 -28.80 10.93
CA MET A 297 -15.40 -30.26 10.86
C MET A 297 -15.07 -30.88 12.23
N GLY A 298 -14.67 -30.06 13.22
CA GLY A 298 -14.26 -30.49 14.56
C GLY A 298 -15.36 -30.40 15.63
N GLY A 299 -16.59 -30.09 15.25
CA GLY A 299 -17.71 -29.81 16.16
C GLY A 299 -18.12 -28.33 16.13
N ASP A 300 -19.36 -28.06 16.53
CA ASP A 300 -19.94 -26.73 16.49
C ASP A 300 -19.28 -25.77 17.51
N ILE A 301 -19.23 -24.49 17.14
CA ILE A 301 -18.72 -23.40 17.99
C ILE A 301 -19.92 -22.54 18.39
N ASP A 302 -20.18 -22.44 19.69
CA ASP A 302 -21.31 -21.66 20.22
C ASP A 302 -21.23 -20.19 19.78
N GLY A 303 -22.38 -19.63 19.39
CA GLY A 303 -22.50 -18.26 18.87
C GLY A 303 -22.04 -18.05 17.42
N TYR A 304 -21.62 -19.09 16.69
CA TYR A 304 -21.20 -18.97 15.30
C TYR A 304 -21.85 -20.01 14.38
N ASP A 305 -22.25 -19.57 13.19
CA ASP A 305 -22.72 -20.48 12.14
C ASP A 305 -21.54 -21.12 11.39
N SER A 306 -21.64 -22.42 11.11
CA SER A 306 -20.64 -23.18 10.33
C SER A 306 -20.57 -22.71 8.87
N THR A 307 -21.66 -22.15 8.34
CA THR A 307 -21.77 -21.62 6.97
C THR A 307 -22.49 -20.27 6.96
N GLY A 308 -22.44 -19.53 5.84
CA GLY A 308 -23.22 -18.28 5.70
C GLY A 308 -22.74 -17.10 6.54
N ARG A 309 -21.54 -17.17 7.13
CA ARG A 309 -20.95 -16.05 7.89
C ARG A 309 -20.75 -14.82 7.02
N SER A 310 -20.89 -13.65 7.62
CA SER A 310 -20.76 -12.37 6.94
C SER A 310 -19.38 -12.24 6.27
N PRO A 311 -19.32 -11.79 4.99
CA PRO A 311 -18.06 -11.44 4.35
C PRO A 311 -17.56 -10.05 4.75
N TYR A 312 -18.36 -9.27 5.49
CA TYR A 312 -18.06 -7.87 5.77
C TYR A 312 -17.31 -7.71 7.10
N SER A 313 -16.28 -6.86 7.08
CA SER A 313 -15.57 -6.37 8.26
C SER A 313 -15.36 -4.86 8.13
N LYS A 314 -15.39 -4.15 9.25
CA LYS A 314 -15.25 -2.69 9.28
C LYS A 314 -14.62 -2.24 10.59
N ALA A 315 -13.71 -1.28 10.50
CA ALA A 315 -13.15 -0.57 11.65
C ALA A 315 -13.00 0.92 11.33
N GLU A 316 -12.94 1.75 12.37
CA GLU A 316 -12.72 3.18 12.27
C GLU A 316 -11.78 3.63 13.38
N ILE A 317 -10.93 4.61 13.09
CA ILE A 317 -10.02 5.24 14.04
C ILE A 317 -10.19 6.76 13.93
N PHE A 318 -10.53 7.41 15.04
CA PHE A 318 -10.45 8.87 15.17
C PHE A 318 -9.20 9.23 15.97
N SER A 319 -8.47 10.26 15.54
CA SER A 319 -7.20 10.64 16.15
C SER A 319 -7.12 12.15 16.38
N LEU A 320 -6.43 12.52 17.45
CA LEU A 320 -6.02 13.88 17.77
C LEU A 320 -4.53 13.87 18.08
N PHE A 321 -3.80 14.88 17.65
CA PHE A 321 -2.39 15.01 17.99
C PHE A 321 -1.98 16.46 18.19
N ALA A 322 -0.99 16.64 19.06
CA ALA A 322 -0.30 17.89 19.28
C ALA A 322 1.21 17.61 19.30
N GLU A 323 1.96 18.40 18.55
CA GLU A 323 3.42 18.34 18.48
C GLU A 323 3.95 19.75 18.62
N ASP A 324 5.07 19.93 19.32
CA ASP A 324 5.74 21.23 19.38
C ASP A 324 7.20 21.04 18.98
N ASN A 325 7.77 22.01 18.28
CA ASN A 325 9.20 22.01 17.99
C ASN A 325 9.80 23.25 18.63
N VAL A 326 10.47 23.07 19.77
CA VAL A 326 10.90 24.15 20.67
C VAL A 326 12.41 24.33 20.58
N GLU A 327 12.82 25.53 20.18
CA GLU A 327 14.22 25.95 20.20
C GLU A 327 14.60 26.42 21.61
N LEU A 328 15.14 25.49 22.42
CA LEU A 328 15.55 25.80 23.80
C LEU A 328 16.78 26.72 23.84
N THR A 329 17.67 26.54 22.87
CA THR A 329 18.87 27.36 22.61
C THR A 329 19.22 27.22 21.12
N ASP A 330 20.13 28.05 20.61
CA ASP A 330 20.63 28.00 19.21
C ASP A 330 21.19 26.63 18.77
N THR A 331 21.47 25.71 19.71
CA THR A 331 22.03 24.38 19.43
C THR A 331 21.18 23.22 19.95
N THR A 332 20.04 23.50 20.59
CA THR A 332 19.21 22.48 21.26
C THR A 332 17.74 22.63 20.88
N MET A 333 17.21 21.61 20.21
CA MET A 333 15.80 21.48 19.88
C MET A 333 15.15 20.39 20.73
N LEU A 334 13.96 20.65 21.24
CA LEU A 334 13.12 19.67 21.91
C LEU A 334 11.79 19.53 21.14
N THR A 335 11.41 18.30 20.79
CA THR A 335 10.21 18.03 20.01
C THR A 335 9.23 17.13 20.77
N PRO A 336 8.47 17.65 21.76
CA PRO A 336 7.46 16.86 22.43
C PRO A 336 6.26 16.61 21.49
N ALA A 337 5.69 15.41 21.57
CA ALA A 337 4.51 15.03 20.81
C ALA A 337 3.56 14.22 21.69
N LEU A 338 2.27 14.31 21.42
CA LEU A 338 1.27 13.41 22.00
C LEU A 338 0.21 13.14 20.96
N ARG A 339 -0.06 11.84 20.75
CA ARG A 339 -1.14 11.38 19.88
C ARG A 339 -2.15 10.55 20.68
N PHE A 340 -3.42 10.82 20.44
CA PHE A 340 -4.56 10.06 20.93
C PHE A 340 -5.26 9.39 19.75
N ASP A 341 -5.59 8.11 19.89
CA ASP A 341 -6.39 7.37 18.90
C ASP A 341 -7.58 6.68 19.60
N HIS A 342 -8.77 6.75 19.02
CA HIS A 342 -9.94 5.98 19.41
C HIS A 342 -10.35 5.03 18.28
N HIS A 343 -10.13 3.74 18.49
CA HIS A 343 -10.54 2.68 17.57
C HIS A 343 -11.91 2.12 18.00
N THR A 344 -12.86 2.02 17.07
CA THR A 344 -14.27 1.65 17.38
C THR A 344 -14.47 0.32 18.11
N ILE A 345 -13.60 -0.67 17.84
CA ILE A 345 -13.61 -1.98 18.52
C ILE A 345 -12.64 -2.04 19.70
N VAL A 346 -11.40 -1.61 19.54
CA VAL A 346 -10.32 -1.80 20.53
C VAL A 346 -10.35 -0.75 21.66
N GLY A 347 -10.91 0.44 21.41
CA GLY A 347 -10.95 1.54 22.36
C GLY A 347 -9.79 2.53 22.18
N ASN A 348 -9.35 3.13 23.29
CA ASN A 348 -8.44 4.27 23.30
C ASN A 348 -6.96 3.85 23.34
N ASN A 349 -6.11 4.63 22.67
CA ASN A 349 -4.66 4.55 22.70
C ASN A 349 -4.04 5.94 22.91
N TRP A 350 -2.92 5.99 23.63
CA TRP A 350 -2.11 7.20 23.81
C TRP A 350 -0.65 6.89 23.43
N SER A 351 -0.09 7.68 22.53
CA SER A 351 1.29 7.55 22.04
C SER A 351 2.07 8.84 22.35
N PRO A 352 2.83 8.87 23.47
CA PRO A 352 3.68 10.01 23.84
C PRO A 352 5.01 10.02 23.09
#